data_AF-A0A9P7C130-F1
#
_entry.id   AF-A0A9P7C130-F1
#
_cell.length_a   1.000
_cell.length_b   1.000
_cell.length_c   1.000
_cell.angle_alpha   90.00
_cell.angle_beta   90.00
_cell.angle_gamma   90.00
#
_symmetry.space_group_name_H-M   'P 1'
#
loop_
_entity.id
_entity.type
_entity.pdbx_description
1 polymer ?
#
loop_
_entity_poly.entity_id
_entity_poly.type
_entity_poly.pdbx_seq_one_letter_code
_entity_poly.pdbx_strand_id
1 'polypeptide(L)'
;MDLSEPAFELSREAASEFAALVDYYREYRDCQDLYSEVDKLDIYDGLQQRIEVLRELGVSLSHGQRKVVIRMGSGMPMDATVLYVVAFRLGHECSQIVTPKAARIG
;
A
#
# COMPACT_ATOMS: atom_id res chain seq x y z
N MET A 1 5.38 -4.70 6.43
CA MET A 1 5.46 -5.07 5.00
C MET A 1 4.15 -4.71 4.35
N ASP A 2 4.18 -4.30 3.09
CA ASP A 2 2.99 -4.06 2.29
C ASP A 2 2.97 -4.95 1.04
N LEU A 3 1.78 -5.15 0.49
CA LEU A 3 1.54 -5.65 -0.86
C LEU A 3 0.61 -4.65 -1.55
N SER A 4 1.18 -3.93 -2.51
CA SER A 4 0.48 -2.86 -3.24
C SER A 4 0.37 -3.22 -4.70
N GLU A 5 -0.85 -3.44 -5.17
CA GLU A 5 -1.10 -3.91 -6.54
C GLU A 5 -2.41 -3.36 -7.10
N PRO A 6 -2.48 -3.09 -8.41
CA PRO A 6 -3.73 -2.74 -9.05
C PRO A 6 -4.57 -3.99 -9.36
N ALA A 7 -5.87 -3.93 -9.11
CA ALA A 7 -6.83 -4.98 -9.45
C ALA A 7 -7.30 -4.92 -10.92
N PHE A 8 -6.83 -3.94 -11.69
CA PHE A 8 -7.17 -3.70 -13.09
C PHE A 8 -6.03 -3.01 -13.82
N GLU A 9 -6.10 -2.92 -15.14
CA GLU A 9 -5.10 -2.20 -15.93
C GLU A 9 -5.25 -0.68 -15.73
N LEU A 10 -4.22 -0.07 -15.15
CA LEU A 10 -4.15 1.39 -14.95
C LEU A 10 -3.74 2.09 -16.25
N SER A 11 -4.26 3.29 -16.47
CA SER A 11 -3.69 4.19 -17.48
C SER A 11 -2.23 4.52 -17.11
N ARG A 12 -1.42 4.92 -18.07
CA ARG A 12 -0.01 5.27 -17.81
C ARG A 12 0.13 6.35 -16.72
N GLU A 13 -0.76 7.33 -16.73
CA GLU A 13 -0.81 8.42 -15.76
C GLU A 13 -1.18 7.89 -14.36
N ALA A 14 -2.26 7.12 -14.25
CA ALA A 14 -2.68 6.52 -12.99
C ALA A 14 -1.65 5.54 -12.43
N ALA A 15 -0.97 4.77 -13.29
CA ALA A 15 0.10 3.87 -12.91
C ALA A 15 1.30 4.63 -12.33
N SER A 16 1.66 5.77 -12.93
CA SER A 16 2.73 6.64 -12.44
C SER A 16 2.38 7.21 -11.06
N GLU A 17 1.17 7.72 -10.88
CA GLU A 17 0.73 8.28 -9.60
C GLU A 17 0.59 7.21 -8.51
N PHE A 18 0.11 6.02 -8.87
CA PHE A 18 0.02 4.91 -7.92
C PHE A 18 1.41 4.45 -7.48
N ALA A 19 2.36 4.33 -8.41
CA ALA A 19 3.75 4.01 -8.07
C ALA A 19 4.36 5.08 -7.16
N ALA A 20 4.16 6.36 -7.49
CA ALA A 20 4.69 7.46 -6.68
C ALA A 20 4.09 7.51 -5.26
N LEU A 21 2.80 7.19 -5.11
CA LEU A 21 2.17 7.01 -3.79
C LEU A 21 2.83 5.86 -3.04
N VAL A 22 3.00 4.70 -3.71
CA VAL A 22 3.56 3.49 -3.10
C VAL A 22 4.99 3.70 -2.62
N ASP A 23 5.82 4.30 -3.47
CA ASP A 23 7.21 4.61 -3.14
C ASP A 23 7.26 5.60 -1.97
N TYR A 24 6.45 6.66 -2.01
CA TYR A 24 6.48 7.69 -0.98
C TYR A 24 6.09 7.15 0.41
N TYR A 25 5.04 6.33 0.51
CA TYR A 25 4.68 5.78 1.82
C TYR A 25 5.67 4.70 2.29
N ARG A 26 6.32 3.97 1.37
CA ARG A 26 7.34 2.98 1.73
C ARG A 26 8.58 3.65 2.30
N GLU A 27 9.03 4.73 1.65
CA GLU A 27 10.09 5.59 2.17
C GLU A 27 9.72 6.08 3.57
N TYR A 28 8.55 6.69 3.72
CA TYR A 28 8.09 7.16 5.03
C TYR A 28 8.05 6.05 6.07
N ARG A 29 7.47 4.88 5.76
CA ARG A 29 7.40 3.74 6.69
C ARG A 29 8.77 3.33 7.19
N ASP A 30 9.76 3.33 6.31
CA ASP A 30 11.10 2.82 6.56
C ASP A 30 11.98 3.81 7.37
N CYS A 31 11.64 5.10 7.38
CA CYS A 31 12.38 6.13 8.13
C CYS A 31 11.52 7.08 8.99
N GLN A 32 10.28 6.69 9.32
CA GLN A 32 9.32 7.52 10.08
C GLN A 32 9.84 8.01 11.45
N ASP A 33 10.81 7.29 12.03
CA ASP A 33 11.45 7.59 13.31
C ASP A 33 12.46 8.75 13.21
N LEU A 34 12.89 9.11 12.00
CA LEU A 34 13.77 10.24 11.73
C LEU A 34 13.02 11.57 11.58
N TYR A 35 11.68 11.53 11.45
CA TYR A 35 10.84 12.71 11.26
C TYR A 35 10.27 13.22 12.57
N SER A 36 10.22 14.54 12.72
CA SER A 36 9.47 15.14 13.83
C SER A 36 7.96 14.94 13.64
N GLU A 37 7.19 15.09 14.71
CA GLU A 37 5.72 14.99 14.61
C GLU A 37 5.10 16.03 13.68
N VAL A 38 5.76 17.18 13.48
CA VAL A 38 5.30 18.21 12.54
C VAL A 38 5.59 17.77 11.10
N ASP A 39 6.80 17.27 10.83
CA ASP A 39 7.15 16.79 9.47
C ASP A 39 6.20 15.66 9.02
N LYS A 40 5.74 14.82 9.96
CA LYS A 40 4.76 13.77 9.68
C LYS A 40 3.44 14.33 9.14
N LEU A 41 3.00 15.51 9.58
CA LEU A 41 1.78 16.14 9.07
C LEU A 41 1.93 16.50 7.59
N ASP A 42 3.04 17.12 7.22
CA ASP A 42 3.33 17.47 5.82
C ASP A 42 3.41 16.22 4.93
N ILE A 43 3.97 15.13 5.46
CA ILE A 43 4.00 13.84 4.76
C ILE A 43 2.60 13.27 4.56
N TYR A 44 1.73 13.34 5.59
CA TYR A 44 0.35 12.88 5.47
C TYR A 44 -0.44 13.68 4.45
N ASP A 45 -0.24 15.00 4.40
CA ASP A 45 -0.87 15.86 3.40
C ASP A 45 -0.38 15.50 1.99
N GLY A 46 0.92 15.24 1.80
CA GLY A 46 1.47 14.80 0.53
C GLY A 46 0.95 13.42 0.07
N LEU A 47 0.79 12.47 1.00
CA LEU A 47 0.18 11.17 0.72
C LEU A 47 -1.30 11.33 0.34
N GLN A 48 -2.04 12.15 1.08
CA GLN A 48 -3.46 12.41 0.82
C GLN A 48 -3.67 13.07 -0.55
N GLN A 49 -2.83 14.05 -0.91
CA GLN A 49 -2.88 14.71 -2.21
C GLN A 49 -2.75 13.69 -3.37
N ARG A 50 -1.85 12.72 -3.26
CA ARG A 50 -1.69 11.67 -4.28
C ARG A 50 -2.92 10.76 -4.38
N ILE A 51 -3.54 10.44 -3.25
CA ILE A 51 -4.80 9.67 -3.22
C ILE A 51 -5.92 10.45 -3.93
N GLU A 52 -5.97 11.77 -3.75
CA GLU A 52 -6.93 12.64 -4.42
C GLU A 52 -6.70 12.70 -5.93
N VAL A 53 -5.45 12.84 -6.38
CA VAL A 53 -5.10 12.78 -7.81
C VAL A 53 -5.50 11.43 -8.42
N LEU A 54 -5.22 10.31 -7.74
CA LEU A 54 -5.67 8.99 -8.18
C LEU A 54 -7.20 8.92 -8.32
N ARG A 55 -7.93 9.54 -7.39
CA ARG A 55 -9.39 9.62 -7.45
C ARG A 55 -9.89 10.44 -8.64
N GLU A 56 -9.24 11.56 -8.96
CA GLU A 56 -9.54 12.35 -10.16
C GLU A 56 -9.27 11.56 -11.44
N LEU A 57 -8.27 10.68 -11.44
CA LEU A 57 -7.95 9.75 -12.52
C LEU A 57 -8.90 8.52 -12.56
N GLY A 58 -9.95 8.49 -11.75
CA GLY A 58 -10.94 7.41 -11.71
C GLY A 58 -10.43 6.14 -11.02
N VAL A 59 -9.45 6.26 -10.12
CA VAL A 59 -8.90 5.18 -9.31
C VAL A 59 -9.31 5.36 -7.85
N SER A 60 -9.72 4.30 -7.20
CA SER A 60 -9.93 4.26 -5.76
C SER A 60 -9.02 3.23 -5.10
N LEU A 61 -8.74 3.43 -3.82
CA LEU A 61 -7.90 2.53 -3.05
C LEU A 61 -8.75 1.81 -2.01
N SER A 62 -8.61 0.50 -1.95
CA SER A 62 -9.10 -0.31 -0.83
C SER A 62 -7.90 -0.87 -0.09
N HIS A 63 -8.02 -1.00 1.23
CA HIS A 63 -6.93 -1.52 2.05
C HIS A 63 -7.42 -2.61 3.00
N GLY A 64 -6.50 -3.47 3.41
CA GLY A 64 -6.77 -4.52 4.39
C GLY A 64 -5.49 -4.89 5.12
N GLN A 65 -5.62 -5.40 6.34
CA GLN A 65 -4.47 -5.85 7.13
C GLN A 65 -4.63 -7.32 7.51
N ARG A 66 -3.52 -8.06 7.47
CA ARG A 66 -3.48 -9.46 7.88
C ARG A 66 -2.27 -9.73 8.74
N LYS A 67 -2.50 -10.29 9.94
CA LYS A 67 -1.44 -10.89 10.76
C LYS A 67 -1.01 -12.21 10.13
N VAL A 68 0.30 -12.37 9.95
CA VAL A 68 0.92 -13.55 9.36
C VAL A 68 2.11 -13.98 10.19
N VAL A 69 2.43 -15.26 10.10
CA VAL A 69 3.68 -15.81 10.64
C VAL A 69 4.58 -16.10 9.45
N ILE A 70 5.71 -15.41 9.37
CA ILE A 70 6.69 -15.57 8.30
C ILE A 70 7.78 -16.52 8.79
N ARG A 71 8.12 -17.53 7.99
CA ARG A 71 9.26 -18.42 8.25
C ARG A 71 10.23 -18.34 7.07
N MET A 72 11.42 -17.81 7.32
CA MET A 72 12.49 -17.72 6.32
C MET A 72 13.43 -18.92 6.50
N GLY A 73 13.41 -19.86 5.55
CA GLY A 73 14.24 -21.07 5.59
C GLY A 73 14.02 -21.91 6.86
N SER A 74 15.12 -22.34 7.50
CA SER A 74 15.11 -23.06 8.77
C SER A 74 15.11 -22.14 10.01
N GLY A 75 14.92 -20.82 9.83
CA GLY A 75 14.90 -19.85 10.92
C GLY A 75 13.65 -19.93 11.80
N MET A 76 13.67 -19.22 12.93
CA MET A 76 12.51 -19.11 13.81
C MET A 76 11.37 -18.33 13.13
N PRO A 77 10.10 -18.74 13.33
CA PRO A 77 8.96 -17.97 12.83
C PRO A 77 8.91 -16.57 13.44
N MET A 78 8.54 -15.59 12.64
CA MET A 78 8.35 -14.20 13.07
C MET A 78 6.92 -13.74 12.78
N ASP A 79 6.30 -13.12 13.77
CA ASP A 79 5.00 -12.46 13.59
C ASP A 79 5.18 -11.17 12.79
N ALA A 80 4.33 -10.98 11.79
CA ALA A 80 4.30 -9.76 10.99
C ALA A 80 2.86 -9.36 10.66
N THR A 81 2.66 -8.07 10.42
CA THR A 81 1.41 -7.55 9.83
C THR A 81 1.69 -7.13 8.40
N VAL A 82 0.89 -7.65 7.47
CA VAL A 82 0.92 -7.26 6.06
C VAL A 82 -0.23 -6.30 5.80
N LEU A 83 0.10 -5.13 5.26
CA LEU A 83 -0.88 -4.19 4.71
C LEU A 83 -1.08 -4.51 3.22
N TYR A 84 -2.32 -4.68 2.80
CA TYR A 84 -2.70 -4.76 1.40
C TYR A 84 -3.26 -3.41 0.98
N VAL A 85 -2.76 -2.85 -0.11
CA VAL A 85 -3.29 -1.64 -0.74
C VAL A 85 -3.61 -1.99 -2.19
N VAL A 86 -4.88 -2.00 -2.53
CA VAL A 86 -5.33 -2.44 -3.85
C VAL A 86 -6.01 -1.29 -4.57
N ALA A 87 -5.52 -0.98 -5.77
CA ALA A 87 -6.12 0.03 -6.63
C ALA A 87 -7.26 -0.57 -7.46
N PHE A 88 -8.45 0.01 -7.35
CA PHE A 88 -9.66 -0.35 -8.07
C PHE A 88 -10.09 0.78 -9.00
N ARG A 89 -10.92 0.44 -9.98
CA ARG A 89 -11.67 1.47 -10.71
C ARG A 89 -12.64 2.12 -9.73
N LEU A 90 -12.71 3.44 -9.73
CA LEU A 90 -13.62 4.20 -8.88
C LEU A 90 -15.06 3.70 -9.03
N GLY A 91 -15.70 3.38 -7.90
CA GLY A 91 -17.05 2.81 -7.83
C GLY A 91 -17.13 1.28 -7.96
N HIS A 92 -15.99 0.61 -8.17
CA HIS A 92 -15.88 -0.86 -8.25
C HIS A 92 -15.01 -1.44 -7.12
N GLU A 93 -14.93 -0.73 -6.00
CA GLU A 93 -14.19 -1.17 -4.82
C GLU A 93 -14.76 -2.47 -4.26
N CYS A 94 -13.87 -3.38 -3.87
CA CYS A 94 -14.27 -4.58 -3.15
C CYS A 94 -14.28 -4.30 -1.64
N SER A 95 -15.35 -4.72 -0.96
CA SER A 95 -15.44 -4.65 0.51
C SER A 95 -14.57 -5.67 1.22
N GLN A 96 -14.05 -6.68 0.50
CA GLN A 96 -13.22 -7.75 1.03
C GLN A 96 -12.07 -8.06 0.07
N ILE A 97 -10.86 -8.15 0.60
CA ILE A 97 -9.67 -8.55 -0.14
C ILE A 97 -9.36 -10.01 0.23
N VAL A 98 -9.50 -10.92 -0.74
CA VAL A 98 -9.20 -12.34 -0.55
C VAL A 98 -7.74 -12.60 -0.90
N THR A 99 -6.97 -13.07 0.07
CA THR A 99 -5.53 -13.30 -0.10
C THR A 99 -5.20 -14.78 0.08
N PRO A 100 -4.30 -15.35 -0.74
CA PRO A 100 -3.86 -16.73 -0.56
C PRO A 100 -3.23 -16.96 0.83
N LYS A 101 -3.41 -18.17 1.39
CA LYS A 101 -2.77 -18.54 2.67
C LYS A 101 -1.23 -18.57 2.57
N ALA A 102 -0.71 -18.88 1.38
CA ALA A 102 0.70 -18.87 1.06
C ALA A 102 0.98 -17.82 -0.02
N ALA A 103 1.89 -16.89 0.26
CA ALA A 103 2.40 -15.93 -0.70
C ALA A 103 3.92 -16.16 -0.82
N ARG A 104 4.46 -16.09 -2.04
CA ARG A 104 5.92 -16.01 -2.22
C ARG A 104 6.33 -14.59 -1.89
N ILE A 105 7.20 -14.45 -0.91
CA ILE A 105 7.97 -13.21 -0.72
C ILE A 105 9.15 -13.36 -1.68
N GLY A 106 9.13 -12.61 -2.77
CA GLY A 106 10.17 -12.59 -3.81
C GLY A 106 11.06 -11.37 -3.64
#